data_AF-A0A810E3F4-F1
#
_entry.id   AF-A0A810E3F4-F1
#
_cell.length_a   1.000
_cell.length_b   1.000
_cell.length_c   1.000
_cell.angle_alpha   90.00
_cell.angle_beta   90.00
_cell.angle_gamma   90.00
#
_symmetry.space_group_name_H-M   'P 1'
#
loop_
_entity.id
_entity.type
_entity.pdbx_description
1 polymer ?
#
loop_
_entity_poly.entity_id
_entity_poly.type
_entity_poly.pdbx_seq_one_letter_code
_entity_poly.pdbx_strand_id
1 'polypeptide(L)' 'MDIHSDSYKVAALDQKDAIEIIRSAEASIAQLTGSPVTLIAYEISGDPES' A
#
# COMPACT_ATOMS: atom_id res chain seq x y z
N MET A 1 -7.65 4.53 -21.19
CA MET A 1 -7.30 4.52 -19.75
C MET A 1 -6.06 3.67 -19.66
N ASP A 2 -4.89 4.32 -19.64
CA ASP A 2 -3.58 3.65 -19.53
C ASP A 2 -3.35 3.35 -18.05
N ILE A 3 -3.54 2.09 -17.65
CA ILE A 3 -3.24 1.65 -16.28
C ILE A 3 -1.86 0.97 -16.37
N HIS A 4 -0.82 1.67 -15.91
CA HIS A 4 0.53 1.14 -15.82
C HIS A 4 0.61 0.13 -14.68
N SER A 5 0.15 -1.10 -14.92
CA SER A 5 0.13 -2.19 -13.94
C SER A 5 1.51 -2.81 -13.68
N ASP A 6 2.53 -2.49 -14.48
CA ASP A 6 3.86 -3.10 -14.40
C ASP A 6 4.88 -2.33 -13.54
N SER A 7 4.48 -1.20 -12.96
CA SER A 7 5.38 -0.32 -12.19
C SER A 7 5.11 -0.41 -10.69
N TYR A 8 5.14 -1.62 -10.13
CA TYR A 8 5.10 -1.83 -8.68
C TYR A 8 6.50 -2.15 -8.18
N LYS A 9 6.97 -1.39 -7.19
CA LYS A 9 8.25 -1.65 -6.53
C LYS A 9 7.98 -2.45 -5.26
N VAL A 10 8.44 -3.69 -5.23
CA VAL A 10 8.46 -4.50 -4.00
C VAL A 10 9.65 -4.03 -3.18
N ALA A 11 9.39 -3.36 -2.06
CA ALA A 11 10.40 -2.95 -1.10
C ALA A 11 10.21 -3.73 0.20
N ALA A 12 11.29 -4.32 0.71
CA ALA A 12 11.31 -4.80 2.09
C ALA A 12 11.35 -3.57 3.01
N LEU A 13 10.22 -3.27 3.62
CA LEU A 13 10.06 -2.15 4.55
C LEU A 13 10.02 -2.71 5.98
N ASP A 14 10.66 -2.01 6.91
CA ASP A 14 10.38 -2.23 8.33
C ASP A 14 8.93 -1.81 8.64
N GLN A 15 8.35 -2.41 9.69
CA GLN A 15 6.98 -2.12 10.11
C GLN A 15 6.73 -0.61 10.26
N LYS A 16 7.68 0.16 10.79
CA LYS A 16 7.52 1.59 10.98
C LYS A 16 7.42 2.36 9.66
N ASP A 17 8.28 2.04 8.70
CA ASP A 17 8.27 2.67 7.38
C ASP A 17 7.00 2.29 6.60
N ALA A 18 6.55 1.03 6.72
CA ALA A 18 5.30 0.58 6.12
C ALA A 18 4.09 1.35 6.65
N ILE A 19 4.00 1.57 7.97
CA ILE A 19 2.90 2.34 8.59
C ILE A 19 2.85 3.78 8.06
N GLU A 20 3.99 4.45 7.95
CA GLU A 20 4.05 5.84 7.47
C GLU A 20 3.67 5.97 5.98
N ILE A 21 4.04 4.98 5.17
CA ILE A 21 3.63 4.91 3.76
C ILE A 21 2.12 4.69 3.66
N ILE A 22 1.57 3.77 4.46
CA ILE A 22 0.13 3.50 4.48
C ILE A 22 -0.66 4.75 4.85
N ARG A 23 -0.27 5.45 5.92
CA ARG A 23 -0.92 6.71 6.34
C ARG A 23 -0.87 7.79 5.27
N SER A 24 0.29 7.93 4.62
CA SER A 24 0.48 8.91 3.54
C SER A 24 -0.40 8.59 2.34
N ALA A 25 -0.53 7.30 2.01
CA ALA A 25 -1.40 6.83 0.94
C ALA A 25 -2.89 7.07 1.28
N GLU A 26 -3.32 6.77 2.50
CA GLU A 26 -4.69 7.05 2.97
C GLU A 26 -5.04 8.53 2.84
N ALA A 27 -4.15 9.42 3.29
CA ALA A 27 -4.36 10.86 3.18
C ALA A 27 -4.44 11.32 1.72
N SER A 28 -3.60 10.77 0.83
CA SER A 28 -3.59 11.12 -0.58
C SER A 28 -4.86 10.65 -1.29
N ILE A 29 -5.29 9.42 -1.04
CA ILE A 29 -6.52 8.87 -1.62
C ILE A 29 -7.74 9.61 -1.07
N ALA A 30 -7.75 9.96 0.21
CA ALA A 30 -8.83 10.73 0.80
C ALA A 30 -8.95 12.14 0.17
N GLN A 31 -7.82 12.79 -0.13
CA GLN A 31 -7.81 14.06 -0.86
C GLN A 31 -8.34 13.92 -2.29
N LEU A 32 -8.00 12.83 -3.00
CA LEU A 32 -8.44 12.59 -4.36
C LEU A 32 -9.93 12.21 -4.47
N THR A 33 -10.44 11.47 -3.48
CA THR A 33 -11.81 10.93 -3.50
C THR A 33 -12.80 11.78 -2.71
N GLY A 34 -12.31 12.73 -1.90
CA GLY A 34 -13.14 13.54 -1.00
C GLY A 34 -13.77 12.75 0.15
N SER A 35 -13.34 11.50 0.37
CA SER A 35 -13.91 10.59 1.37
C SER A 35 -12.80 9.97 2.21
N PRO A 36 -12.99 9.79 3.53
CA PRO A 36 -12.02 9.09 4.35
C PRO A 36 -11.90 7.64 3.88
N VAL A 37 -10.66 7.15 3.76
CA VAL A 37 -10.35 5.77 3.41
C VAL A 37 -9.44 5.15 4.46
N THR A 38 -9.51 3.83 4.61
CA THR A 38 -8.62 3.06 5.47
C THR A 38 -8.03 1.91 4.69
N LEU A 39 -6.70 1.81 4.67
CA LEU A 39 -5.96 0.76 4.00
C LEU A 39 -5.64 -0.36 5.00
N ILE A 40 -5.93 -1.60 4.63
CA ILE A 40 -5.64 -2.78 5.44
C ILE A 40 -4.41 -3.48 4.85
N ALA A 41 -3.32 -3.51 5.60
CA ALA A 41 -2.13 -4.27 5.26
C ALA A 41 -2.08 -5.60 6.02
N TYR A 42 -1.59 -6.64 5.36
CA TYR A 42 -1.37 -7.95 5.96
C TYR A 42 0.03 -8.43 5.59
N GLU A 43 0.66 -9.14 6.53
CA GLU A 43 1.86 -9.91 6.25
C GLU A 43 1.44 -11.27 5.69
N ILE A 44 2.09 -11.71 4.61
CA ILE A 44 1.94 -13.08 4.14
C ILE A 44 2.88 -13.94 4.98
N SER A 45 2.35 -14.51 6.06
CA SER A 45 3.05 -15.52 6.85
C SER A 45 2.85 -16.89 6.17
N GLY A 46 3.52 -17.11 5.05
CA GLY A 46 3.46 -18.34 4.29
C GLY A 46 4.53 -18.35 3.21
N ASP A 47 5.22 -19.48 3.06
CA ASP A 47 6.20 -19.69 2.01
C ASP A 47 5.54 -19.39 0.65
N PRO A 48 6.08 -18.48 -0.18
CA PRO A 48 5.46 -18.12 -1.45
C PRO A 48 5.47 -19.27 -2.48
N GLU A 49 6.02 -20.44 -2.13
CA GLU A 49 6.17 -21.60 -3.01
C GLU A 49 5.94 -22.94 -2.27
N SER A 50 4.68 -23.31 -2.01
CA SER A 50 4.31 -24.73 -1.82
C SER A 50 3.91 -25.37 -3.14
#